data_AF-A0A844SJS7-F1
#
_entry.id   AF-A0A844SJS7-F1
#
_cell.length_a   1.000
_cell.length_b   1.000
_cell.length_c   1.000
_cell.angle_alpha   90.00
_cell.angle_beta   90.00
_cell.angle_gamma   90.00
#
_symmetry.space_group_name_H-M   'P 1'
#
loop_
_entity.id
_entity.type
_entity.pdbx_description
1 polymer ?
#
loop_
_entity_poly.entity_id
_entity_poly.type
_entity_poly.pdbx_seq_one_letter_code
_entity_poly.pdbx_strand_id
1 'polypeptide(L)'
;MSDGKSGLQLRSLLKKNGELEISLVNVPTPEPGPDEVVVRVEATPINPSDLGLLIGPADMSAAKVSGSKELPVVTARVPEAALPGLAARLDESMPVGNEGAGVVIRTGSSDAAKALMGRTVAMIGGAMYAQYRTLRVNECLPLPDGTTPAEGASCFVNPLTALGMTETMRREGHKALVHTAAASNLGQMLNKICLKDGIGLVNIVRNKEQTDILHEIGAKHIVDSSAPDFMDKLTGALVETGATIAFDAIGGGKLAGQILVAMEAAINKTAKAYSRYGSNVHKQVYVYGSLDTRSIELPRGFGMAWGVGGWLLFPFLMKIGPEAGNKLRQRVVAELKTTFASHYTKVVSLQETLQLDNIAVYNKRATGEKFLINPNKG
;
A
#
# COMPACT_ATOMS: atom_id res chain seq x y z
N MET A 1 2.41 4.80 33.92
CA MET A 1 2.53 4.25 32.54
C MET A 1 2.43 2.73 32.65
N SER A 2 1.73 2.06 31.73
CA SER A 2 1.73 0.59 31.64
C SER A 2 3.18 0.09 31.59
N ASP A 3 3.48 -1.01 32.28
CA ASP A 3 4.83 -1.59 32.34
C ASP A 3 5.26 -2.28 31.03
N GLY A 4 4.41 -2.22 30.00
CA GLY A 4 4.67 -2.77 28.67
C GLY A 4 4.81 -4.29 28.66
N LYS A 5 4.30 -5.00 29.67
CA LYS A 5 4.32 -6.48 29.74
C LYS A 5 3.13 -7.14 29.07
N SER A 6 2.04 -6.39 28.87
CA SER A 6 0.94 -6.78 28.00
C SER A 6 0.30 -5.54 27.39
N GLY A 7 -0.44 -5.72 26.30
CA GLY A 7 -1.21 -4.66 25.70
C GLY A 7 -2.24 -5.18 24.73
N LEU A 8 -3.16 -4.31 24.33
CA LEU A 8 -4.19 -4.63 23.36
C LEU A 8 -3.57 -4.82 21.98
N GLN A 9 -4.08 -5.84 21.28
CA GLN A 9 -3.79 -6.10 19.89
C GLN A 9 -5.07 -6.44 19.16
N LEU A 10 -5.23 -5.86 17.97
CA LEU A 10 -6.35 -6.16 17.11
C LEU A 10 -6.20 -7.55 16.48
N ARG A 11 -7.32 -8.27 16.38
CA ARG A 11 -7.43 -9.59 15.75
C ARG A 11 -8.52 -9.61 14.70
N SER A 12 -8.30 -10.43 13.67
CA SER A 12 -9.27 -10.76 12.63
C SER A 12 -9.38 -12.28 12.53
N LEU A 13 -10.47 -12.83 13.07
CA LEU A 13 -10.77 -14.26 13.10
C LEU A 13 -11.90 -14.55 12.11
N LEU A 14 -11.63 -15.38 11.10
CA LEU A 14 -12.66 -15.90 10.21
C LEU A 14 -13.01 -17.31 10.62
N LYS A 15 -14.21 -17.53 11.16
CA LYS A 15 -14.69 -18.85 11.59
C LYS A 15 -15.10 -19.70 10.39
N LYS A 16 -14.98 -21.03 10.49
CA LYS A 16 -15.42 -21.97 9.44
C LYS A 16 -16.88 -21.80 9.00
N ASN A 17 -17.74 -21.34 9.90
CA ASN A 17 -19.15 -21.06 9.61
C ASN A 17 -19.38 -19.77 8.78
N GLY A 18 -18.32 -19.08 8.35
CA GLY A 18 -18.36 -17.85 7.56
C GLY A 18 -18.57 -16.57 8.36
N GLU A 19 -18.51 -16.62 9.69
CA GLU A 19 -18.53 -15.42 10.54
C GLU A 19 -17.11 -14.84 10.66
N LEU A 20 -16.95 -13.58 10.24
CA LEU A 20 -15.78 -12.77 10.58
C LEU A 20 -16.01 -12.12 11.93
N GLU A 21 -15.01 -12.18 12.80
CA GLU A 21 -14.95 -11.49 14.08
C GLU A 21 -13.67 -10.63 14.14
N ILE A 22 -13.84 -9.33 14.37
CA ILE A 22 -12.76 -8.37 14.59
C ILE A 22 -12.84 -7.91 16.04
N SER A 23 -11.77 -8.12 16.81
CA SER A 23 -11.77 -7.88 18.25
C SER A 23 -10.43 -7.34 18.74
N LEU A 24 -10.44 -6.75 19.94
CA LEU A 24 -9.23 -6.40 20.68
C LEU A 24 -8.97 -7.47 21.75
N VAL A 25 -7.75 -7.99 21.77
CA VAL A 25 -7.33 -8.98 22.77
C VAL A 25 -6.11 -8.46 23.51
N ASN A 26 -6.06 -8.66 24.83
CA ASN A 26 -4.86 -8.36 25.59
C ASN A 26 -3.82 -9.47 25.37
N VAL A 27 -2.64 -9.13 24.88
CA VAL A 27 -1.56 -10.09 24.59
C VAL A 27 -0.35 -9.81 25.46
N PRO A 28 0.35 -10.84 25.96
CA PRO A 28 1.66 -10.67 26.56
C PRO A 28 2.63 -10.02 25.57
N THR A 29 3.48 -9.13 26.06
CA THR A 29 4.60 -8.56 25.31
C THR A 29 5.86 -9.34 25.68
N PRO A 30 6.41 -10.17 24.77
CA PRO A 30 7.57 -11.00 25.07
C PRO A 30 8.78 -10.18 25.53
N GLU A 31 9.58 -10.76 26.43
CA GLU A 31 10.92 -10.24 26.73
C GLU A 31 11.77 -10.25 25.45
N PRO A 32 12.45 -9.14 25.10
CA PRO A 32 13.25 -9.08 23.89
C PRO A 32 14.46 -10.01 24.04
N GLY A 33 14.68 -10.89 23.06
CA GLY A 33 15.95 -11.59 22.91
C GLY A 33 17.11 -10.63 22.63
N PRO A 34 18.37 -11.14 22.53
CA PRO A 34 19.56 -10.29 22.40
C PRO A 34 19.50 -9.23 21.29
N ASP A 35 18.98 -9.59 20.12
CA ASP A 35 18.87 -8.73 18.93
C ASP A 35 17.44 -8.23 18.68
N GLU A 36 16.64 -8.13 19.74
CA GLU A 36 15.26 -7.65 19.67
C GLU A 36 15.05 -6.39 20.51
N VAL A 37 13.98 -5.67 20.19
CA VAL A 37 13.53 -4.48 20.90
C VAL A 37 12.03 -4.56 21.12
N VAL A 38 11.55 -3.96 22.21
CA VAL A 38 10.12 -3.73 22.43
C VAL A 38 9.81 -2.29 22.08
N VAL A 39 8.90 -2.11 21.14
CA VAL A 39 8.42 -0.81 20.67
C VAL A 39 7.01 -0.56 21.22
N ARG A 40 6.80 0.60 21.84
CA ARG A 40 5.46 1.16 22.07
C ARG A 40 4.99 1.78 20.76
N VAL A 41 4.00 1.19 20.12
CA VAL A 41 3.51 1.64 18.81
C VAL A 41 2.62 2.86 18.99
N GLU A 42 2.95 3.95 18.30
CA GLU A 42 2.24 5.23 18.44
C GLU A 42 1.59 5.69 17.14
N ALA A 43 1.91 5.03 16.02
CA ALA A 43 1.30 5.32 14.74
C ALA A 43 1.37 4.10 13.82
N THR A 44 0.25 3.69 13.25
CA THR A 44 0.18 2.63 12.23
C THR A 44 -0.92 2.96 11.22
N PRO A 45 -0.60 3.03 9.92
CA PRO A 45 -1.57 3.43 8.90
C PRO A 45 -2.56 2.31 8.61
N ILE A 46 -3.77 2.68 8.18
CA ILE A 46 -4.69 1.74 7.55
C ILE A 46 -4.44 1.74 6.04
N ASN A 47 -3.69 0.75 5.53
CA ASN A 47 -3.49 0.56 4.10
C ASN A 47 -4.51 -0.44 3.50
N PRO A 48 -4.78 -0.41 2.18
CA PRO A 48 -5.62 -1.41 1.53
C PRO A 48 -5.19 -2.86 1.79
N SER A 49 -3.89 -3.11 1.87
CA SER A 49 -3.34 -4.44 2.23
C SER A 49 -3.77 -4.91 3.61
N ASP A 50 -3.83 -3.99 4.59
CA ASP A 50 -4.25 -4.32 5.95
C ASP A 50 -5.75 -4.63 5.96
N LEU A 51 -6.55 -3.90 5.17
CA LEU A 51 -8.00 -4.14 5.04
C LEU A 51 -8.32 -5.50 4.40
N GLY A 52 -7.49 -5.95 3.45
CA GLY A 52 -7.61 -7.29 2.88
C GLY A 52 -7.47 -8.40 3.93
N LEU A 53 -6.61 -8.21 4.93
CA LEU A 53 -6.49 -9.14 6.06
C LEU A 53 -7.56 -8.90 7.14
N LEU A 54 -7.81 -7.63 7.48
CA LEU A 54 -8.74 -7.22 8.55
C LEU A 54 -10.18 -7.63 8.27
N ILE A 55 -10.68 -7.26 7.09
CA ILE A 55 -12.08 -7.37 6.68
C ILE A 55 -12.22 -8.45 5.61
N GLY A 56 -11.26 -8.53 4.68
CA GLY A 56 -11.35 -9.43 3.54
C GLY A 56 -12.63 -9.20 2.73
N PRO A 57 -13.30 -10.27 2.25
CA PRO A 57 -14.54 -10.17 1.48
C PRO A 57 -15.81 -10.11 2.34
N ALA A 58 -15.70 -9.84 3.65
CA ALA A 58 -16.87 -9.77 4.51
C ALA A 58 -17.82 -8.63 4.10
N ASP A 59 -19.12 -8.90 4.13
CA ASP A 59 -20.15 -7.90 3.94
C ASP A 59 -20.28 -7.05 5.21
N MET A 60 -19.74 -5.84 5.14
CA MET A 60 -19.77 -4.89 6.24
C MET A 60 -21.09 -4.09 6.33
N SER A 61 -22.00 -4.21 5.35
CA SER A 61 -23.27 -3.48 5.39
C SER A 61 -24.21 -3.98 6.49
N ALA A 62 -24.07 -5.26 6.86
CA ALA A 62 -24.82 -5.91 7.94
C ALA A 62 -23.95 -6.19 9.18
N ALA A 63 -22.80 -5.51 9.30
CA ALA A 63 -21.90 -5.69 10.44
C ALA A 63 -22.57 -5.29 11.75
N LYS A 64 -22.26 -6.03 12.82
CA LYS A 64 -22.80 -5.81 14.17
C LYS A 64 -21.67 -5.49 15.13
N VAL A 65 -21.95 -4.64 16.11
CA VAL A 65 -21.04 -4.36 17.22
C VAL A 65 -21.59 -4.98 18.48
N SER A 66 -20.72 -5.65 19.23
CA SER A 66 -20.95 -6.15 20.58
C SER A 66 -19.73 -5.88 21.46
N GLY A 67 -19.69 -6.43 22.67
CA GLY A 67 -18.61 -6.18 23.63
C GLY A 67 -18.79 -4.88 24.42
N SER A 68 -17.73 -4.44 25.10
CA SER A 68 -17.72 -3.17 25.85
C SER A 68 -17.13 -2.04 25.01
N LYS A 69 -17.16 -0.80 25.53
CA LYS A 69 -16.50 0.34 24.87
C LYS A 69 -14.99 0.17 24.79
N GLU A 70 -14.39 -0.49 25.77
CA GLU A 70 -12.96 -0.74 25.91
C GLU A 70 -12.50 -1.95 25.08
N LEU A 71 -13.37 -2.95 24.94
CA LEU A 71 -13.15 -4.19 24.19
C LEU A 71 -14.31 -4.43 23.20
N PRO A 72 -14.44 -3.57 22.16
CA PRO A 72 -15.47 -3.76 21.15
C PRO A 72 -15.17 -4.99 20.29
N VAL A 73 -16.24 -5.62 19.80
CA VAL A 73 -16.17 -6.73 18.85
C VAL A 73 -17.08 -6.40 17.67
N VAL A 74 -16.55 -6.50 16.46
CA VAL A 74 -17.31 -6.35 15.22
C VAL A 74 -17.47 -7.72 14.58
N THR A 75 -18.70 -8.10 14.25
CA THR A 75 -18.97 -9.31 13.48
C THR A 75 -19.61 -9.00 12.13
N ALA A 76 -19.24 -9.78 11.13
CA ALA A 76 -19.75 -9.67 9.76
C ALA A 76 -19.79 -11.06 9.10
N ARG A 77 -20.43 -11.16 7.93
CA ARG A 77 -20.53 -12.43 7.19
C ARG A 77 -19.64 -12.40 5.96
N VAL A 78 -18.84 -13.45 5.79
CA VAL A 78 -18.13 -13.71 4.54
C VAL A 78 -19.03 -14.55 3.62
N PRO A 79 -19.19 -14.18 2.34
CA PRO A 79 -19.92 -14.99 1.38
C PRO A 79 -19.33 -16.40 1.24
N GLU A 80 -20.17 -17.43 1.21
CA GLU A 80 -19.71 -18.83 1.14
C GLU A 80 -18.79 -19.09 -0.06
N ALA A 81 -19.07 -18.44 -1.20
CA ALA A 81 -18.26 -18.55 -2.41
C ALA A 81 -16.80 -18.05 -2.23
N ALA A 82 -16.54 -17.19 -1.24
CA ALA A 82 -15.20 -16.68 -0.96
C ALA A 82 -14.41 -17.57 0.03
N LEU A 83 -15.09 -18.44 0.80
CA LEU A 83 -14.46 -19.25 1.85
C LEU A 83 -13.36 -20.21 1.34
N PRO A 84 -13.50 -20.87 0.16
CA PRO A 84 -12.42 -21.72 -0.35
C PRO A 84 -11.11 -20.97 -0.56
N GLY A 85 -11.16 -19.70 -0.99
CA GLY A 85 -9.98 -18.85 -1.16
C GLY A 85 -9.35 -18.38 0.15
N LEU A 86 -10.04 -18.59 1.28
CA LEU A 86 -9.61 -18.21 2.63
C LEU A 86 -9.37 -19.41 3.55
N ALA A 87 -9.38 -20.63 3.00
CA ALA A 87 -9.31 -21.87 3.78
C ALA A 87 -8.13 -21.90 4.77
N ALA A 88 -6.99 -21.35 4.37
CA ALA A 88 -5.75 -21.33 5.16
C ALA A 88 -5.83 -20.48 6.44
N ARG A 89 -6.85 -19.62 6.61
CA ARG A 89 -7.02 -18.77 7.80
C ARG A 89 -8.32 -19.04 8.55
N LEU A 90 -9.05 -20.09 8.19
CA LEU A 90 -10.28 -20.45 8.89
C LEU A 90 -9.95 -20.91 10.32
N ASP A 91 -10.66 -20.35 11.28
CA ASP A 91 -10.46 -20.50 12.73
C ASP A 91 -9.10 -20.00 13.26
N GLU A 92 -8.32 -19.29 12.44
CA GLU A 92 -7.05 -18.68 12.84
C GLU A 92 -7.24 -17.21 13.23
N SER A 93 -6.79 -16.86 14.44
CA SER A 93 -6.88 -15.50 14.98
C SER A 93 -5.73 -14.64 14.47
N MET A 94 -5.94 -13.97 13.34
CA MET A 94 -4.87 -13.27 12.64
C MET A 94 -4.56 -11.91 13.27
N PRO A 95 -3.30 -11.60 13.61
CA PRO A 95 -2.90 -10.23 13.89
C PRO A 95 -2.87 -9.39 12.61
N VAL A 96 -3.08 -8.07 12.73
CA VAL A 96 -3.21 -7.15 11.59
C VAL A 96 -2.25 -5.96 11.69
N GLY A 97 -1.92 -5.37 10.54
CA GLY A 97 -1.12 -4.15 10.41
C GLY A 97 0.30 -4.47 9.95
N ASN A 98 0.64 -4.10 8.73
CA ASN A 98 1.94 -4.40 8.12
C ASN A 98 3.07 -3.54 8.68
N GLU A 99 2.85 -2.23 8.77
CA GLU A 99 3.86 -1.24 9.11
C GLU A 99 3.37 -0.28 10.21
N GLY A 100 4.30 0.42 10.84
CA GLY A 100 3.99 1.44 11.83
C GLY A 100 5.25 2.14 12.32
N ALA A 101 5.10 2.98 13.33
CA ALA A 101 6.18 3.66 14.00
C ALA A 101 5.86 3.82 15.50
N GLY A 102 6.91 3.94 16.29
CA GLY A 102 6.79 4.04 17.73
C GLY A 102 8.13 4.30 18.41
N VAL A 103 8.13 4.21 19.73
CA VAL A 103 9.31 4.47 20.56
C VAL A 103 9.78 3.16 21.16
N VAL A 104 11.09 2.89 21.06
CA VAL A 104 11.72 1.73 21.71
C VAL A 104 11.75 1.97 23.22
N ILE A 105 11.12 1.08 23.99
CA ILE A 105 11.01 1.19 25.45
C ILE A 105 11.84 0.14 26.19
N ARG A 106 12.18 -0.97 25.55
CA ARG A 106 13.04 -2.03 26.07
C ARG A 106 13.89 -2.62 24.95
N THR A 107 15.06 -3.13 25.29
CA THR A 107 16.00 -3.71 24.33
C THR A 107 16.55 -5.03 24.86
N GLY A 108 16.96 -5.89 23.93
CA GLY A 108 17.85 -7.00 24.20
C GLY A 108 19.25 -6.55 24.64
N SER A 109 20.12 -7.54 24.81
CA SER A 109 21.48 -7.35 25.31
C SER A 109 22.50 -6.92 24.26
N SER A 110 22.22 -7.05 22.95
CA SER A 110 23.18 -6.70 21.90
C SER A 110 23.36 -5.19 21.78
N ASP A 111 24.53 -4.77 21.31
CA ASP A 111 24.84 -3.35 21.14
C ASP A 111 23.95 -2.70 20.09
N ALA A 112 23.58 -3.45 19.04
CA ALA A 112 22.65 -3.00 18.02
C ALA A 112 21.25 -2.73 18.59
N ALA A 113 20.77 -3.60 19.50
CA ALA A 113 19.50 -3.38 20.18
C ALA A 113 19.57 -2.19 21.15
N LYS A 114 20.61 -2.13 21.99
CA LYS A 114 20.83 -1.03 22.95
C LYS A 114 20.92 0.34 22.27
N ALA A 115 21.53 0.41 21.08
CA ALA A 115 21.62 1.65 20.30
C ALA A 115 20.25 2.20 19.85
N LEU A 116 19.19 1.41 19.92
CA LEU A 116 17.82 1.84 19.61
C LEU A 116 17.04 2.29 20.84
N MET A 117 17.53 2.08 22.07
CA MET A 117 16.79 2.46 23.28
C MET A 117 16.35 3.92 23.24
N GLY A 118 15.06 4.17 23.51
CA GLY A 118 14.47 5.52 23.52
C GLY A 118 14.29 6.17 22.15
N ARG A 119 14.79 5.56 21.06
CA ARG A 119 14.66 6.12 19.71
C ARG A 119 13.26 5.90 19.16
N THR A 120 12.83 6.84 18.33
CA THR A 120 11.69 6.64 17.44
C THR A 120 12.13 5.81 16.23
N VAL A 121 11.42 4.73 15.97
CA VAL A 121 11.70 3.80 14.86
C VAL A 121 10.43 3.61 14.04
N ALA A 122 10.59 3.43 12.73
CA ALA A 122 9.56 2.85 11.87
C ALA A 122 9.79 1.34 11.76
N MET A 123 8.73 0.55 11.61
CA MET A 123 8.77 -0.91 11.62
C MET A 123 7.91 -1.51 10.50
N ILE A 124 8.32 -2.68 9.98
CA ILE A 124 7.57 -3.51 9.03
C ILE A 124 7.57 -5.00 9.43
N GLY A 125 7.24 -5.28 10.70
CA GLY A 125 7.26 -6.64 11.26
C GLY A 125 5.89 -7.34 11.33
N GLY A 126 4.85 -6.75 10.73
CA GLY A 126 3.48 -7.25 10.86
C GLY A 126 2.90 -7.13 12.28
N ALA A 127 1.59 -7.32 12.40
CA ALA A 127 0.88 -7.23 13.68
C ALA A 127 0.97 -5.84 14.36
N MET A 128 1.11 -4.77 13.58
CA MET A 128 1.35 -3.40 14.06
C MET A 128 0.12 -2.73 14.70
N TYR A 129 -1.08 -3.29 14.54
CA TYR A 129 -2.28 -2.83 15.24
C TYR A 129 -2.27 -3.35 16.68
N ALA A 130 -1.25 -2.93 17.44
CA ALA A 130 -0.91 -3.41 18.77
C ALA A 130 -0.35 -2.27 19.60
N GLN A 131 -0.58 -2.25 20.91
CA GLN A 131 0.06 -1.28 21.80
C GLN A 131 1.57 -1.47 21.89
N TYR A 132 2.04 -2.71 21.87
CA TYR A 132 3.46 -3.06 21.97
C TYR A 132 3.84 -4.15 20.99
N ARG A 133 5.07 -4.09 20.47
CA ARG A 133 5.64 -5.13 19.59
C ARG A 133 7.09 -5.42 19.95
N THR A 134 7.40 -6.70 20.12
CA THR A 134 8.77 -7.22 20.14
C THR A 134 9.19 -7.54 18.71
N LEU A 135 10.31 -6.96 18.26
CA LEU A 135 10.79 -6.98 16.88
C LEU A 135 12.30 -7.14 16.84
N ARG A 136 12.83 -7.74 15.77
CA ARG A 136 14.28 -7.77 15.54
C ARG A 136 14.78 -6.38 15.16
N VAL A 137 16.04 -6.10 15.51
CA VAL A 137 16.69 -4.82 15.16
C VAL A 137 16.64 -4.54 13.64
N ASN A 138 16.77 -5.57 12.80
CA ASN A 138 16.73 -5.42 11.33
C ASN A 138 15.32 -5.18 10.75
N GLU A 139 14.27 -5.28 11.57
CA GLU A 139 12.89 -4.90 11.23
C GLU A 139 12.58 -3.44 11.64
N CYS A 140 13.53 -2.78 12.31
CA CYS A 140 13.43 -1.40 12.75
C CYS A 140 14.28 -0.48 11.87
N LEU A 141 13.68 0.60 11.40
CA LEU A 141 14.34 1.70 10.71
C LEU A 141 14.37 2.92 11.64
N PRO A 142 15.53 3.29 12.20
CA PRO A 142 15.64 4.44 13.07
C PRO A 142 15.33 5.72 12.31
N LEU A 143 14.43 6.53 12.85
CA LEU A 143 14.04 7.78 12.23
C LEU A 143 15.02 8.91 12.60
N PRO A 144 15.15 9.95 11.76
CA PRO A 144 15.92 11.14 12.10
C PRO A 144 15.36 11.82 13.35
N ASP A 145 16.23 12.46 14.14
CA ASP A 145 15.82 13.20 15.33
C ASP A 145 14.77 14.26 15.00
N GLY A 146 13.79 14.43 15.90
CA GLY A 146 12.64 15.31 15.68
C GLY A 146 11.59 14.77 14.68
N THR A 147 11.70 13.52 14.25
CA THR A 147 10.64 12.83 13.50
C THR A 147 9.66 12.17 14.45
N THR A 148 8.39 12.53 14.35
CA THR A 148 7.31 11.92 15.11
C THR A 148 6.96 10.52 14.56
N PRO A 149 6.38 9.62 15.38
CA PRO A 149 5.85 8.35 14.89
C PRO A 149 4.86 8.53 13.74
N ALA A 150 3.99 9.54 13.80
CA ALA A 150 3.02 9.80 12.74
C ALA A 150 3.68 10.10 11.38
N GLU A 151 4.77 10.88 11.38
CA GLU A 151 5.56 11.14 10.17
C GLU A 151 6.26 9.88 9.64
N GLY A 152 6.66 8.97 10.53
CA GLY A 152 7.32 7.72 10.17
C GLY A 152 6.42 6.51 9.92
N ALA A 153 5.10 6.65 10.09
CA ALA A 153 4.19 5.50 10.15
C ALA A 153 4.04 4.75 8.81
N SER A 154 4.30 5.41 7.69
CA SER A 154 4.18 4.85 6.33
C SER A 154 5.51 4.84 5.58
N CYS A 155 6.63 4.53 6.26
CA CYS A 155 7.98 4.52 5.67
C CYS A 155 8.27 3.35 4.73
N PHE A 156 7.46 2.29 4.71
CA PHE A 156 7.83 1.08 3.98
C PHE A 156 6.91 0.80 2.81
N VAL A 157 5.61 0.60 3.04
CA VAL A 157 4.73 0.02 2.01
C VAL A 157 4.59 0.96 0.83
N ASN A 158 4.07 2.18 1.02
CA ASN A 158 3.86 3.12 -0.08
C ASN A 158 5.19 3.62 -0.68
N PRO A 159 6.17 4.10 0.11
CA PRO A 159 7.43 4.63 -0.43
C PRO A 159 8.25 3.60 -1.21
N LEU A 160 8.44 2.39 -0.66
CA LEU A 160 9.24 1.36 -1.31
C LEU A 160 8.51 0.76 -2.51
N THR A 161 7.18 0.76 -2.52
CA THR A 161 6.42 0.39 -3.71
C THR A 161 6.59 1.42 -4.81
N ALA A 162 6.45 2.72 -4.53
CA ALA A 162 6.63 3.77 -5.53
C ALA A 162 8.07 3.78 -6.10
N LEU A 163 9.09 3.64 -5.25
CA LEU A 163 10.47 3.47 -5.70
C LEU A 163 10.65 2.17 -6.50
N GLY A 164 10.03 1.07 -6.03
CA GLY A 164 10.05 -0.22 -6.69
C GLY A 164 9.47 -0.19 -8.09
N MET A 165 8.42 0.60 -8.34
CA MET A 165 7.88 0.82 -9.68
C MET A 165 8.91 1.44 -10.63
N THR A 166 9.61 2.49 -10.19
CA THR A 166 10.67 3.12 -11.00
C THR A 166 11.87 2.20 -11.23
N GLU A 167 12.20 1.36 -10.24
CA GLU A 167 13.29 0.40 -10.34
C GLU A 167 12.93 -0.78 -11.26
N THR A 168 11.71 -1.31 -11.16
CA THR A 168 11.17 -2.31 -12.08
C THR A 168 11.16 -1.78 -13.51
N MET A 169 10.67 -0.56 -13.74
CA MET A 169 10.72 0.11 -15.05
C MET A 169 12.14 0.10 -15.63
N ARG A 170 13.14 0.56 -14.86
CA ARG A 170 14.54 0.60 -15.31
C ARG A 170 15.09 -0.79 -15.61
N ARG A 171 14.86 -1.77 -14.72
CA ARG A 171 15.39 -3.14 -14.85
C ARG A 171 14.79 -3.92 -16.01
N GLU A 172 13.56 -3.61 -16.39
CA GLU A 172 12.87 -4.24 -17.52
C GLU A 172 13.06 -3.46 -18.83
N GLY A 173 13.91 -2.43 -18.85
CA GLY A 173 14.31 -1.72 -20.06
C GLY A 173 13.33 -0.65 -20.51
N HIS A 174 12.37 -0.26 -19.68
CA HIS A 174 11.41 0.81 -19.96
C HIS A 174 11.99 2.18 -19.54
N LYS A 175 11.52 3.24 -20.20
CA LYS A 175 12.03 4.63 -19.98
C LYS A 175 11.06 5.54 -19.23
N ALA A 176 9.78 5.20 -19.25
CA ALA A 176 8.67 5.93 -18.66
C ALA A 176 7.59 4.93 -18.25
N LEU A 177 6.68 5.36 -17.37
CA LEU A 177 5.65 4.48 -16.82
C LEU A 177 4.26 5.15 -16.75
N VAL A 178 3.25 4.31 -16.64
CA VAL A 178 1.85 4.69 -16.37
C VAL A 178 1.49 4.25 -14.96
N HIS A 179 0.72 5.04 -14.22
CA HIS A 179 0.20 4.65 -12.91
C HIS A 179 -1.28 4.97 -12.80
N THR A 180 -2.08 4.04 -12.26
CA THR A 180 -3.53 4.20 -12.05
C THR A 180 -3.87 4.46 -10.59
N ALA A 181 -5.07 5.00 -10.34
CA ALA A 181 -5.45 5.54 -9.02
C ALA A 181 -4.38 6.54 -8.50
N ALA A 182 -3.88 7.37 -9.42
CA ALA A 182 -2.67 8.16 -9.22
C ALA A 182 -2.81 9.24 -8.13
N ALA A 183 -4.03 9.68 -7.80
CA ALA A 183 -4.25 10.60 -6.68
C ALA A 183 -4.14 9.95 -5.30
N SER A 184 -3.95 8.62 -5.21
CA SER A 184 -3.66 7.94 -3.94
C SER A 184 -2.37 8.46 -3.28
N ASN A 185 -2.19 8.27 -1.96
CA ASN A 185 -0.95 8.66 -1.28
C ASN A 185 0.30 8.10 -1.98
N LEU A 186 0.24 6.85 -2.46
CA LEU A 186 1.34 6.24 -3.20
C LEU A 186 1.57 6.92 -4.56
N GLY A 187 0.51 7.18 -5.32
CA GLY A 187 0.62 7.83 -6.62
C GLY A 187 1.14 9.27 -6.53
N GLN A 188 0.77 10.00 -5.47
CA GLN A 188 1.35 11.32 -5.18
C GLN A 188 2.85 11.24 -4.90
N MET A 189 3.32 10.23 -4.15
CA MET A 189 4.75 9.98 -3.95
C MET A 189 5.45 9.63 -5.28
N LEU A 190 4.85 8.75 -6.07
CA LEU A 190 5.39 8.34 -7.38
C LEU A 190 5.55 9.54 -8.31
N ASN A 191 4.55 10.44 -8.36
CA ASN A 191 4.65 11.66 -9.15
C ASN A 191 5.83 12.53 -8.71
N LYS A 192 6.00 12.75 -7.40
CA LYS A 192 7.13 13.53 -6.88
C LYS A 192 8.48 12.87 -7.20
N ILE A 193 8.59 11.54 -7.10
CA ILE A 193 9.78 10.79 -7.51
C ILE A 193 10.07 11.04 -8.98
N CYS A 194 9.08 10.86 -9.85
CA CYS A 194 9.24 11.00 -11.30
C CYS A 194 9.63 12.43 -11.71
N LEU A 195 9.04 13.45 -11.08
CA LEU A 195 9.43 14.85 -11.31
C LEU A 195 10.88 15.11 -10.91
N LYS A 196 11.30 14.64 -9.73
CA LYS A 196 12.66 14.83 -9.22
C LYS A 196 13.70 14.05 -10.02
N ASP A 197 13.34 12.86 -10.50
CA ASP A 197 14.23 11.94 -11.21
C ASP A 197 14.20 12.12 -12.74
N GLY A 198 13.35 13.03 -13.26
CA GLY A 198 13.20 13.26 -14.70
C GLY A 198 12.57 12.08 -15.46
N ILE A 199 11.71 11.30 -14.80
CA ILE A 199 11.03 10.13 -15.39
C ILE A 199 9.69 10.58 -16.01
N GLY A 200 9.41 10.17 -17.24
CA GLY A 200 8.09 10.35 -17.85
C GLY A 200 7.03 9.53 -17.12
N LEU A 201 5.96 10.18 -16.66
CA LEU A 201 4.87 9.54 -15.94
C LEU A 201 3.52 9.97 -16.51
N VAL A 202 2.69 8.99 -16.86
CA VAL A 202 1.27 9.22 -17.16
C VAL A 202 0.43 8.80 -15.96
N ASN A 203 -0.26 9.77 -15.35
CA ASN A 203 -1.11 9.57 -14.19
C ASN A 203 -2.56 9.35 -14.65
N ILE A 204 -3.16 8.21 -14.29
CA ILE A 204 -4.57 7.92 -14.57
C ILE A 204 -5.39 8.07 -13.28
N VAL A 205 -6.40 8.92 -13.34
CA VAL A 205 -7.40 9.17 -12.28
C VAL A 205 -8.81 8.91 -12.81
N ARG A 206 -9.84 9.09 -11.98
CA ARG A 206 -11.23 8.80 -12.35
C ARG A 206 -12.21 9.97 -12.21
N ASN A 207 -11.73 11.15 -11.82
CA ASN A 207 -12.54 12.37 -11.71
C ASN A 207 -11.68 13.63 -11.61
N LYS A 208 -12.34 14.79 -11.67
CA LYS A 208 -11.72 16.11 -11.63
C LYS A 208 -11.04 16.45 -10.29
N GLU A 209 -11.62 16.06 -9.16
CA GLU A 209 -11.02 16.37 -7.86
C GLU A 209 -9.63 15.73 -7.74
N GLN A 210 -9.48 14.51 -8.29
CA GLN A 210 -8.20 13.81 -8.37
C GLN A 210 -7.24 14.43 -9.39
N THR A 211 -7.73 15.01 -10.49
CA THR A 211 -6.84 15.76 -11.41
C THR A 211 -6.28 16.99 -10.71
N ASP A 212 -7.09 17.70 -9.94
CA ASP A 212 -6.70 18.94 -9.28
C ASP A 212 -5.61 18.68 -8.22
N ILE A 213 -5.76 17.62 -7.41
CA ILE A 213 -4.72 17.16 -6.46
C ILE A 213 -3.37 16.93 -7.17
N LEU A 214 -3.38 16.27 -8.33
CA LEU A 214 -2.16 15.95 -9.06
C LEU A 214 -1.54 17.18 -9.73
N HIS A 215 -2.37 18.12 -10.21
CA HIS A 215 -1.90 19.40 -10.73
C HIS A 215 -1.20 20.23 -9.65
N GLU A 216 -1.74 20.29 -8.43
CA GLU A 216 -1.14 21.01 -7.30
C GLU A 216 0.26 20.52 -6.95
N ILE A 217 0.54 19.23 -7.18
CA ILE A 217 1.87 18.64 -6.95
C ILE A 217 2.72 18.56 -8.23
N GLY A 218 2.34 19.27 -9.29
CA GLY A 218 3.14 19.48 -10.49
C GLY A 218 3.11 18.33 -11.51
N ALA A 219 2.14 17.42 -11.45
CA ALA A 219 2.03 16.32 -12.42
C ALA A 219 1.84 16.86 -13.84
N LYS A 220 2.63 16.34 -14.79
CA LYS A 220 2.65 16.81 -16.19
C LYS A 220 1.57 16.17 -17.06
N HIS A 221 1.46 14.84 -17.02
CA HIS A 221 0.46 14.11 -17.80
C HIS A 221 -0.55 13.48 -16.84
N ILE A 222 -1.78 13.96 -16.89
CA ILE A 222 -2.90 13.48 -16.09
C ILE A 222 -4.05 13.19 -17.06
N VAL A 223 -4.64 12.01 -16.95
CA VAL A 223 -5.79 11.60 -17.76
C VAL A 223 -6.90 11.06 -16.86
N ASP A 224 -8.13 11.44 -17.14
CA ASP A 224 -9.31 11.00 -16.41
C ASP A 224 -9.99 9.86 -17.19
N SER A 225 -10.04 8.67 -16.60
CA SER A 225 -10.65 7.48 -17.20
C SER A 225 -12.17 7.56 -17.33
N SER A 226 -12.82 8.53 -16.67
CA SER A 226 -14.26 8.79 -16.80
C SER A 226 -14.60 9.71 -17.97
N ALA A 227 -13.61 10.42 -18.52
CA ALA A 227 -13.82 11.38 -19.59
C ALA A 227 -14.06 10.68 -20.94
N PRO A 228 -14.95 11.22 -21.80
CA PRO A 228 -15.26 10.62 -23.10
C PRO A 228 -14.05 10.57 -24.05
N ASP A 229 -13.09 11.47 -23.87
CA ASP A 229 -11.85 11.57 -24.67
C ASP A 229 -10.64 10.88 -24.01
N PHE A 230 -10.89 10.01 -23.02
CA PHE A 230 -9.85 9.34 -22.25
C PHE A 230 -8.81 8.62 -23.12
N MET A 231 -9.25 7.81 -24.09
CA MET A 231 -8.35 7.01 -24.93
C MET A 231 -7.44 7.88 -25.80
N ASP A 232 -7.96 9.00 -26.31
CA ASP A 232 -7.18 9.93 -27.13
C ASP A 232 -6.14 10.67 -26.28
N LYS A 233 -6.54 11.18 -25.11
CA LYS A 233 -5.63 11.82 -24.16
C LYS A 233 -4.56 10.88 -23.64
N LEU A 234 -4.92 9.64 -23.29
CA LEU A 234 -3.97 8.62 -22.86
C LEU A 234 -2.97 8.32 -23.98
N THR A 235 -3.44 8.12 -25.21
CA THR A 235 -2.56 7.86 -26.36
C THR A 235 -1.62 9.04 -26.61
N GLY A 236 -2.10 10.28 -26.56
CA GLY A 236 -1.26 11.47 -26.69
C GLY A 236 -0.17 11.55 -25.62
N ALA A 237 -0.53 11.35 -24.34
CA ALA A 237 0.42 11.32 -23.24
C ALA A 237 1.46 10.18 -23.38
N LEU A 238 1.06 9.03 -23.93
CA LEU A 238 1.96 7.91 -24.20
C LEU A 238 2.91 8.20 -25.37
N VAL A 239 2.48 8.95 -26.38
CA VAL A 239 3.37 9.43 -27.47
C VAL A 239 4.45 10.35 -26.90
N GLU A 240 4.07 11.28 -26.01
CA GLU A 240 5.01 12.24 -25.42
C GLU A 240 5.99 11.59 -24.44
N THR A 241 5.51 10.67 -23.60
CA THR A 241 6.35 10.02 -22.58
C THR A 241 7.11 8.81 -23.09
N GLY A 242 6.59 8.11 -24.09
CA GLY A 242 7.11 6.82 -24.53
C GLY A 242 6.94 5.71 -23.49
N ALA A 243 5.98 5.83 -22.56
CA ALA A 243 5.76 4.83 -21.52
C ALA A 243 5.25 3.51 -22.10
N THR A 244 5.86 2.41 -21.67
CA THR A 244 5.55 1.04 -22.12
C THR A 244 5.41 0.03 -20.98
N ILE A 245 5.42 0.52 -19.74
CA ILE A 245 5.09 -0.24 -18.54
C ILE A 245 4.05 0.53 -17.72
N ALA A 246 3.12 -0.18 -17.11
CA ALA A 246 2.08 0.39 -16.27
C ALA A 246 1.97 -0.36 -14.94
N PHE A 247 1.61 0.37 -13.89
CA PHE A 247 1.25 -0.19 -12.60
C PHE A 247 -0.21 0.16 -12.29
N ASP A 248 -1.05 -0.86 -12.31
CA ASP A 248 -2.49 -0.75 -12.12
C ASP A 248 -2.90 -1.13 -10.69
N ALA A 249 -3.45 -0.16 -9.97
CA ALA A 249 -4.03 -0.32 -8.64
C ALA A 249 -5.49 -0.80 -8.69
N ILE A 250 -6.15 -0.66 -9.84
CA ILE A 250 -7.56 -0.99 -10.01
C ILE A 250 -7.72 -2.51 -10.13
N GLY A 251 -6.96 -3.14 -11.03
CA GLY A 251 -7.04 -4.56 -11.30
C GLY A 251 -8.24 -4.86 -12.19
N GLY A 252 -9.42 -5.04 -11.61
CA GLY A 252 -10.62 -5.43 -12.32
C GLY A 252 -11.09 -4.44 -13.40
N GLY A 253 -11.84 -4.95 -14.36
CA GLY A 253 -12.40 -4.18 -15.46
C GLY A 253 -11.43 -3.99 -16.63
N LYS A 254 -11.62 -2.90 -17.38
CA LYS A 254 -11.04 -2.71 -18.73
C LYS A 254 -9.73 -1.92 -18.76
N LEU A 255 -9.32 -1.31 -17.63
CA LEU A 255 -8.29 -0.27 -17.63
C LEU A 255 -6.92 -0.81 -18.07
N ALA A 256 -6.52 -1.99 -17.57
CA ALA A 256 -5.30 -2.66 -18.01
C ALA A 256 -5.28 -2.89 -19.54
N GLY A 257 -6.39 -3.36 -20.09
CA GLY A 257 -6.56 -3.56 -21.53
C GLY A 257 -6.51 -2.26 -22.33
N GLN A 258 -7.17 -1.21 -21.85
CA GLN A 258 -7.15 0.13 -22.47
C GLN A 258 -5.74 0.71 -22.51
N ILE A 259 -4.96 0.55 -21.44
CA ILE A 259 -3.56 0.99 -21.40
C ILE A 259 -2.74 0.28 -22.46
N LEU A 260 -2.87 -1.05 -22.60
CA LEU A 260 -2.16 -1.80 -23.64
C LEU A 260 -2.54 -1.34 -25.06
N VAL A 261 -3.83 -1.13 -25.33
CA VAL A 261 -4.32 -0.61 -26.62
C VAL A 261 -3.71 0.77 -26.90
N ALA A 262 -3.73 1.67 -25.91
CA ALA A 262 -3.21 3.03 -26.08
C ALA A 262 -1.68 3.05 -26.26
N MET A 263 -0.94 2.16 -25.57
CA MET A 263 0.51 2.01 -25.77
C MET A 263 0.81 1.56 -27.20
N GLU A 264 0.10 0.55 -27.70
CA GLU A 264 0.29 0.10 -29.09
C GLU A 264 -0.06 1.21 -30.10
N ALA A 265 -1.17 1.92 -29.89
CA ALA A 265 -1.56 3.04 -30.73
C ALA A 265 -0.49 4.14 -30.74
N ALA A 266 0.08 4.48 -29.58
CA ALA A 266 1.15 5.46 -29.45
C ALA A 266 2.42 5.03 -30.17
N ILE A 267 2.86 3.78 -29.99
CA ILE A 267 4.05 3.23 -30.67
C ILE A 267 3.87 3.25 -32.19
N ASN A 268 2.68 2.85 -32.67
CA ASN A 268 2.39 2.77 -34.09
C ASN A 268 2.29 4.13 -34.80
N LYS A 269 2.21 5.26 -34.08
CA LYS A 269 2.35 6.60 -34.68
C LYS A 269 3.70 6.80 -35.39
N THR A 270 4.72 6.02 -35.03
CA THR A 270 6.06 6.09 -35.63
C THR A 270 6.43 4.84 -36.43
N ALA A 271 5.49 3.91 -36.62
CA ALA A 271 5.74 2.68 -37.36
C ALA A 271 6.06 2.97 -38.83
N LYS A 272 7.18 2.42 -39.32
CA LYS A 272 7.64 2.60 -40.71
C LYS A 272 7.18 1.48 -41.65
N ALA A 273 6.72 0.36 -41.09
CA ALA A 273 6.32 -0.82 -41.85
C ALA A 273 5.14 -1.50 -41.17
N TYR A 274 4.34 -2.20 -41.98
CA TYR A 274 3.30 -3.08 -41.47
C TYR A 274 3.91 -4.28 -40.73
N SER A 275 3.36 -4.59 -39.56
CA SER A 275 3.65 -5.83 -38.83
C SER A 275 2.37 -6.63 -38.63
N ARG A 276 2.39 -7.89 -39.04
CA ARG A 276 1.26 -8.82 -38.84
C ARG A 276 0.90 -9.01 -37.35
N TYR A 277 1.88 -8.81 -36.47
CA TYR A 277 1.76 -9.05 -35.02
C TYR A 277 1.82 -7.76 -34.18
N GLY A 278 1.73 -6.58 -34.82
CA GLY A 278 1.90 -5.29 -34.16
C GLY A 278 3.36 -4.97 -33.83
N SER A 279 3.58 -3.98 -32.98
CA SER A 279 4.92 -3.57 -32.55
C SER A 279 5.65 -4.67 -31.77
N ASN A 280 6.96 -4.79 -32.00
CA ASN A 280 7.85 -5.66 -31.23
C ASN A 280 8.29 -5.03 -29.89
N VAL A 281 7.86 -3.80 -29.60
CA VAL A 281 8.11 -3.17 -28.30
C VAL A 281 7.20 -3.82 -27.26
N HIS A 282 7.82 -4.46 -26.26
CA HIS A 282 7.09 -5.13 -25.18
C HIS A 282 6.33 -4.10 -24.33
N LYS A 283 5.04 -4.37 -24.11
CA LYS A 283 4.14 -3.56 -23.29
C LYS A 283 3.75 -4.33 -22.04
N GLN A 284 4.00 -3.78 -20.86
CA GLN A 284 3.79 -4.47 -19.59
C GLN A 284 2.73 -3.75 -18.75
N VAL A 285 1.79 -4.50 -18.17
CA VAL A 285 0.92 -3.99 -17.10
C VAL A 285 1.07 -4.88 -15.87
N TYR A 286 1.52 -4.28 -14.77
CA TYR A 286 1.53 -4.92 -13.47
C TYR A 286 0.27 -4.55 -12.69
N VAL A 287 -0.53 -5.55 -12.35
CA VAL A 287 -1.64 -5.41 -11.40
C VAL A 287 -1.06 -5.55 -10.00
N TYR A 288 -0.95 -4.43 -9.29
CA TYR A 288 -0.36 -4.37 -7.94
C TYR A 288 -1.41 -4.08 -6.85
N GLY A 289 -2.65 -3.78 -7.26
CA GLY A 289 -3.80 -3.59 -6.39
C GLY A 289 -5.05 -4.28 -6.94
N SER A 290 -6.10 -4.28 -6.12
CA SER A 290 -7.40 -4.88 -6.45
C SER A 290 -8.52 -4.00 -5.88
N LEU A 291 -8.51 -2.71 -6.24
CA LEU A 291 -9.55 -1.77 -5.83
C LEU A 291 -10.89 -2.09 -6.50
N ASP A 292 -10.86 -2.72 -7.68
CA ASP A 292 -12.00 -3.34 -8.35
C ASP A 292 -11.78 -4.85 -8.40
N THR A 293 -12.67 -5.62 -7.78
CA THR A 293 -12.55 -7.07 -7.64
C THR A 293 -13.19 -7.86 -8.79
N ARG A 294 -13.71 -7.18 -9.82
CA ARG A 294 -14.20 -7.83 -11.04
C ARG A 294 -13.06 -8.44 -11.84
N SER A 295 -13.39 -9.27 -12.83
CA SER A 295 -12.42 -9.84 -13.76
C SER A 295 -11.65 -8.76 -14.53
N ILE A 296 -10.38 -9.03 -14.82
CA ILE A 296 -9.58 -8.22 -15.75
C ILE A 296 -10.06 -8.51 -17.18
N GLU A 297 -10.43 -7.47 -17.92
CA GLU A 297 -10.88 -7.56 -19.30
C GLU A 297 -9.80 -7.05 -20.26
N LEU A 298 -9.26 -7.95 -21.09
CA LEU A 298 -8.24 -7.61 -22.10
C LEU A 298 -8.84 -7.71 -23.51
N PRO A 299 -9.12 -6.57 -24.19
CA PRO A 299 -9.57 -6.58 -25.57
C PRO A 299 -8.42 -6.99 -26.51
N ARG A 300 -8.67 -7.08 -27.81
CA ARG A 300 -7.60 -7.15 -28.81
C ARG A 300 -7.17 -5.73 -29.21
N GLY A 301 -6.08 -5.61 -29.98
CA GLY A 301 -5.66 -4.34 -30.58
C GLY A 301 -4.28 -3.84 -30.15
N PHE A 302 -3.50 -4.66 -29.45
CA PHE A 302 -2.15 -4.31 -28.97
C PHE A 302 -1.03 -5.26 -29.43
N GLY A 303 -1.27 -5.98 -30.53
CA GLY A 303 -0.28 -6.92 -31.08
C GLY A 303 0.02 -8.11 -30.17
N MET A 304 1.22 -8.66 -30.27
CA MET A 304 1.65 -9.87 -29.56
C MET A 304 2.76 -9.65 -28.51
N ALA A 305 3.43 -8.49 -28.51
CA ALA A 305 4.48 -8.16 -27.55
C ALA A 305 3.89 -7.47 -26.30
N TRP A 306 3.26 -8.26 -25.42
CA TRP A 306 2.64 -7.74 -24.21
C TRP A 306 2.67 -8.73 -23.04
N GLY A 307 2.51 -8.21 -21.81
CA GLY A 307 2.36 -9.00 -20.60
C GLY A 307 1.44 -8.32 -19.58
N VAL A 308 0.66 -9.13 -18.86
CA VAL A 308 -0.11 -8.71 -17.68
C VAL A 308 0.21 -9.67 -16.54
N GLY A 309 0.57 -9.16 -15.37
CA GLY A 309 0.93 -9.99 -14.24
C GLY A 309 0.81 -9.28 -12.90
N GLY A 310 0.88 -10.05 -11.80
CA GLY A 310 0.89 -9.49 -10.45
C GLY A 310 2.24 -8.87 -10.10
N TRP A 311 2.24 -7.86 -9.23
CA TRP A 311 3.44 -7.28 -8.64
C TRP A 311 3.28 -7.10 -7.14
N LEU A 312 4.29 -7.49 -6.36
CA LEU A 312 4.29 -7.36 -4.90
C LEU A 312 5.64 -6.87 -4.39
N LEU A 313 5.58 -6.00 -3.37
CA LEU A 313 6.75 -5.34 -2.79
C LEU A 313 7.78 -6.32 -2.25
N PHE A 314 7.38 -7.29 -1.42
CA PHE A 314 8.33 -8.22 -0.78
C PHE A 314 9.04 -9.13 -1.78
N PRO A 315 8.36 -9.79 -2.75
CA PRO A 315 9.02 -10.47 -3.86
C PRO A 315 9.97 -9.58 -4.65
N PHE A 316 9.60 -8.33 -4.91
CA PHE A 316 10.48 -7.36 -5.55
C PHE A 316 11.74 -7.06 -4.73
N LEU A 317 11.59 -6.78 -3.43
CA LEU A 317 12.72 -6.50 -2.53
C LEU A 317 13.68 -7.69 -2.43
N MET A 318 13.14 -8.92 -2.41
CA MET A 318 13.95 -10.13 -2.49
C MET A 318 14.71 -10.23 -3.83
N LYS A 319 14.05 -9.92 -4.95
CA LYS A 319 14.63 -9.97 -6.30
C LYS A 319 15.78 -8.97 -6.49
N ILE A 320 15.68 -7.76 -5.94
CA ILE A 320 16.75 -6.74 -6.07
C ILE A 320 17.89 -6.93 -5.06
N GLY A 321 17.69 -7.75 -4.04
CA GLY A 321 18.66 -8.03 -3.00
C GLY A 321 18.76 -6.94 -1.91
N PRO A 322 19.41 -7.28 -0.77
CA PRO A 322 19.42 -6.43 0.42
C PRO A 322 20.13 -5.09 0.22
N GLU A 323 21.21 -5.04 -0.57
CA GLU A 323 21.94 -3.80 -0.82
C GLU A 323 21.09 -2.76 -1.56
N ALA A 324 20.46 -3.16 -2.67
CA ALA A 324 19.57 -2.29 -3.43
C ALA A 324 18.34 -1.89 -2.60
N GLY A 325 17.74 -2.85 -1.87
CA GLY A 325 16.64 -2.56 -0.96
C GLY A 325 17.00 -1.54 0.14
N ASN A 326 18.23 -1.59 0.66
CA ASN A 326 18.72 -0.62 1.64
C ASN A 326 18.93 0.77 1.04
N LYS A 327 19.39 0.89 -0.21
CA LYS A 327 19.48 2.18 -0.91
C LYS A 327 18.10 2.82 -1.06
N LEU A 328 17.07 2.03 -1.38
CA LEU A 328 15.69 2.53 -1.43
C LEU A 328 15.24 3.04 -0.05
N ARG A 329 15.46 2.25 1.02
CA ARG A 329 15.13 2.65 2.41
C ARG A 329 15.84 3.94 2.83
N GLN A 330 17.12 4.09 2.51
CA GLN A 330 17.89 5.30 2.82
C GLN A 330 17.31 6.53 2.13
N ARG A 331 16.90 6.41 0.86
CA ARG A 331 16.22 7.50 0.15
C ARG A 331 14.89 7.86 0.82
N VAL A 332 14.13 6.88 1.28
CA VAL A 332 12.88 7.15 2.01
C VAL A 332 13.13 7.96 3.26
N VAL A 333 14.14 7.60 4.07
CA VAL A 333 14.52 8.38 5.26
C VAL A 333 14.94 9.80 4.90
N ALA A 334 15.78 9.96 3.87
CA ALA A 334 16.29 11.26 3.45
C ALA A 334 15.21 12.23 2.94
N GLU A 335 14.11 11.70 2.40
CA GLU A 335 13.02 12.49 1.82
C GLU A 335 11.69 12.26 2.54
N LEU A 336 11.74 11.80 3.79
CA LEU A 336 10.58 11.35 4.58
C LEU A 336 9.49 12.42 4.66
N LYS A 337 9.88 13.66 4.94
CA LYS A 337 8.96 14.79 5.13
C LYS A 337 8.66 15.56 3.84
N THR A 338 9.16 15.11 2.69
CA THR A 338 9.02 15.80 1.39
C THR A 338 8.39 14.89 0.33
N THR A 339 9.21 14.09 -0.35
CA THR A 339 8.77 13.16 -1.40
C THR A 339 7.82 12.11 -0.83
N PHE A 340 8.13 11.59 0.37
CA PHE A 340 7.42 10.46 0.99
C PHE A 340 6.47 10.87 2.11
N ALA A 341 6.14 12.16 2.22
CA ALA A 341 5.18 12.64 3.19
C ALA A 341 3.81 11.98 2.96
N SER A 342 3.23 11.41 4.02
CA SER A 342 1.87 10.85 4.01
C SER A 342 0.89 11.81 4.67
N HIS A 343 -0.30 11.93 4.08
CA HIS A 343 -1.42 12.64 4.69
C HIS A 343 -2.41 11.65 5.29
N TYR A 344 -2.96 12.00 6.47
CA TYR A 344 -3.99 11.26 7.17
C TYR A 344 -5.10 12.22 7.60
N THR A 345 -6.35 11.86 7.39
CA THR A 345 -7.50 12.72 7.75
C THR A 345 -7.97 12.54 9.18
N LYS A 346 -7.68 11.40 9.79
CA LYS A 346 -8.12 11.09 11.15
C LYS A 346 -7.12 10.18 11.84
N VAL A 347 -6.83 10.52 13.10
CA VAL A 347 -6.08 9.65 14.03
C VAL A 347 -7.07 8.99 14.98
N VAL A 348 -7.12 7.66 15.00
CA VAL A 348 -8.04 6.85 15.80
C VAL A 348 -7.30 5.95 16.80
N SER A 349 -7.91 5.61 17.92
CA SER A 349 -7.41 4.56 18.84
C SER A 349 -7.71 3.15 18.29
N LEU A 350 -7.22 2.11 18.95
CA LEU A 350 -7.60 0.73 18.63
C LEU A 350 -9.12 0.53 18.73
N GLN A 351 -9.75 1.07 19.78
CA GLN A 351 -11.20 0.97 19.99
C GLN A 351 -11.98 1.73 18.92
N GLU A 352 -11.55 2.96 18.62
CA GLU A 352 -12.17 3.78 17.57
C GLU A 352 -12.05 3.12 16.18
N THR A 353 -11.01 2.30 15.94
CA THR A 353 -10.88 1.54 14.69
C THR A 353 -12.03 0.53 14.49
N LEU A 354 -12.65 0.04 15.56
CA LEU A 354 -13.76 -0.91 15.50
C LEU A 354 -15.15 -0.24 15.48
N GLN A 355 -15.22 1.10 15.46
CA GLN A 355 -16.50 1.83 15.33
C GLN A 355 -17.00 1.78 13.88
N LEU A 356 -18.23 1.32 13.65
CA LEU A 356 -18.79 1.15 12.29
C LEU A 356 -18.73 2.42 11.44
N ASP A 357 -18.93 3.60 12.03
CA ASP A 357 -18.82 4.87 11.31
C ASP A 357 -17.40 5.13 10.78
N ASN A 358 -16.37 4.78 11.56
CA ASN A 358 -14.98 4.87 11.10
C ASN A 358 -14.70 3.79 10.04
N ILE A 359 -15.18 2.56 10.23
CA ILE A 359 -15.07 1.49 9.24
C ILE A 359 -15.67 1.93 7.91
N ALA A 360 -16.87 2.50 7.92
CA ALA A 360 -17.57 2.97 6.73
C ALA A 360 -16.78 4.03 5.93
N VAL A 361 -15.90 4.79 6.59
CA VAL A 361 -15.02 5.77 5.94
C VAL A 361 -13.76 5.09 5.41
N TYR A 362 -12.91 4.54 6.29
CA TYR A 362 -11.60 4.02 5.86
C TYR A 362 -11.73 2.82 4.91
N ASN A 363 -12.84 2.06 4.98
CA ASN A 363 -13.09 0.92 4.12
C ASN A 363 -13.53 1.32 2.69
N LYS A 364 -13.76 2.60 2.40
CA LYS A 364 -13.97 3.09 1.03
C LYS A 364 -12.67 3.17 0.24
N ARG A 365 -11.52 3.27 0.94
CA ARG A 365 -10.20 3.52 0.34
C ARG A 365 -10.22 4.74 -0.60
N ALA A 366 -11.00 5.75 -0.20
CA ALA A 366 -11.19 6.97 -0.98
C ALA A 366 -9.92 7.83 -0.94
N THR A 367 -9.72 8.61 -2.00
CA THR A 367 -8.60 9.55 -2.11
C THR A 367 -8.63 10.53 -0.94
N GLY A 368 -7.49 10.70 -0.28
CA GLY A 368 -7.37 11.64 0.84
C GLY A 368 -8.00 11.18 2.14
N GLU A 369 -8.70 10.03 2.22
CA GLU A 369 -9.38 9.58 3.45
C GLU A 369 -8.59 8.53 4.24
N LYS A 370 -7.25 8.58 4.18
CA LYS A 370 -6.40 7.60 4.88
C LYS A 370 -6.44 7.84 6.39
N PHE A 371 -6.72 6.80 7.15
CA PHE A 371 -6.70 6.86 8.62
C PHE A 371 -5.34 6.43 9.17
N LEU A 372 -5.01 6.97 10.34
CA LEU A 372 -3.87 6.56 11.15
C LEU A 372 -4.39 6.03 12.47
N ILE A 373 -3.96 4.84 12.88
CA ILE A 373 -4.23 4.33 14.22
C ILE A 373 -3.06 4.76 15.11
N ASN A 374 -3.35 5.34 16.27
CA ASN A 374 -2.39 5.40 17.38
C ASN A 374 -2.82 4.36 18.41
N PRO A 375 -2.14 3.19 18.47
CA PRO A 375 -2.58 2.11 19.35
C PRO A 375 -2.58 2.44 20.84
N ASN A 376 -1.75 3.40 21.25
CA ASN A 376 -1.66 3.89 22.62
C ASN A 376 -2.44 5.20 22.85
N LYS A 377 -3.31 5.61 21.91
CA LYS A 377 -4.25 6.72 22.10
C LYS A 377 -5.35 6.28 23.07
N GLY A 378 -5.37 6.90 24.25
CA GLY A 378 -6.34 6.63 25.32
C GLY A 378 -5.95 7.37 26.58
#